data_AF-A0A160VG52-F1
#
_entry.id   AF-A0A160VG52-F1
#
_cell.length_a   1.000
_cell.length_b   1.000
_cell.length_c   1.000
_cell.angle_alpha   90.00
_cell.angle_beta   90.00
_cell.angle_gamma   90.00
#
_symmetry.space_group_name_H-M   'P 1'
#
loop_
_entity.id
_entity.type
_entity.pdbx_description
1 polymer ?
#
loop_
_entity_poly.entity_id
_entity_poly.type
_entity_poly.pdbx_seq_one_letter_code
_entity_poly.pdbx_strand_id
1 'polypeptide(L)' 'MAEKIDQMVKDQPGYLGMESVRNENGYGITACYWSDAESISKWKENLAHQEAQTKGISDWYEDYFLRVAKVERDYGTV' A
#
# COMPACT_ATOMS: atom_id res chain seq x y z
N MET A 1 -5.42 -0.15 11.71
CA MET A 1 -4.38 -0.77 10.83
C MET A 1 -4.04 0.15 9.66
N ALA A 2 -5.03 0.78 9.01
CA ALA A 2 -4.80 1.84 8.03
C ALA A 2 -3.80 2.91 8.54
N GLU A 3 -4.01 3.47 9.74
CA GLU A 3 -3.09 4.46 10.34
C GLU A 3 -1.67 3.93 10.60
N LYS A 4 -1.51 2.63 10.87
CA LYS A 4 -0.19 2.06 11.16
C LYS A 4 0.61 1.81 9.87
N ILE A 5 -0.06 1.34 8.81
CA ILE A 5 0.54 1.20 7.48
C ILE A 5 0.83 2.59 6.89
N ASP A 6 -0.06 3.55 7.11
CA ASP A 6 0.07 4.95 6.69
C ASP A 6 1.32 5.61 7.27
N GLN A 7 1.59 5.40 8.57
CA GLN A 7 2.79 5.94 9.19
C GLN A 7 4.08 5.23 8.72
N MET A 8 4.03 3.90 8.53
CA MET A 8 5.20 3.12 8.12
C MET A 8 5.61 3.35 6.67
N VAL A 9 4.65 3.62 5.78
CA VAL A 9 4.91 3.84 4.36
C VAL A 9 5.55 5.21 4.12
N LYS A 10 5.19 6.22 4.94
CA LYS A 10 5.69 7.59 4.84
C LYS A 10 7.21 7.69 5.01
N ASP A 11 7.80 6.83 5.81
CA ASP A 11 9.24 6.83 6.08
C ASP A 11 10.06 6.00 5.07
N GLN A 12 9.40 5.35 4.10
CA GLN A 12 10.10 4.52 3.12
C GLN A 12 10.77 5.36 2.04
N PRO A 13 12.03 5.04 1.68
CA PRO A 13 12.71 5.67 0.54
C PRO A 13 11.89 5.55 -0.74
N GLY A 14 11.71 6.66 -1.44
CA GLY A 14 10.99 6.70 -2.71
C GLY A 14 9.46 6.72 -2.58
N TYR A 15 8.90 6.81 -1.38
CA TYR A 15 7.47 7.06 -1.19
C TYR A 15 7.11 8.48 -1.68
N LEU A 16 6.09 8.58 -2.52
CA LEU A 16 5.61 9.84 -3.09
C LEU A 16 4.22 10.24 -2.55
N GLY A 17 3.40 9.27 -2.16
CA GLY A 17 2.02 9.58 -1.81
C GLY A 17 1.12 8.40 -1.53
N MET A 18 0.04 8.75 -0.85
CA MET A 18 -1.02 7.99 -0.20
C MET A 18 -2.43 8.32 -0.68
N GLU A 19 -3.12 7.44 -1.39
CA GLU A 19 -4.57 7.58 -1.56
C GLU A 19 -5.28 6.36 -0.98
N SER A 20 -6.22 6.58 -0.04
CA SER A 20 -7.03 5.50 0.53
C SER A 20 -8.49 5.92 0.57
N VAL A 21 -9.34 5.10 -0.03
CA VAL A 21 -10.80 5.26 0.00
C VAL A 21 -11.43 3.98 0.50
N ARG A 22 -12.49 4.11 1.29
CA ARG A 22 -13.24 2.98 1.83
C ARG A 22 -14.71 3.32 1.82
N ASN A 23 -15.52 2.41 1.32
CA ASN A 23 -16.97 2.56 1.35
C ASN A 23 -17.56 1.97 2.64
N GLU A 24 -18.84 2.24 2.86
CA GLU A 24 -19.60 1.77 4.03
C GLU A 24 -19.73 0.24 4.07
N ASN A 25 -19.59 -0.43 2.92
CA ASN A 25 -19.64 -1.89 2.79
C ASN A 25 -18.29 -2.57 3.11
N GLY A 26 -17.27 -1.81 3.54
CA GLY A 26 -15.96 -2.34 3.93
C GLY A 26 -15.00 -2.59 2.77
N TYR A 27 -15.40 -2.36 1.51
CA TYR A 27 -14.50 -2.40 0.37
C TYR A 27 -13.60 -1.17 0.38
N GLY A 28 -12.28 -1.40 0.32
CA GLY A 28 -11.27 -0.35 0.36
C GLY A 28 -10.25 -0.51 -0.75
N ILE A 29 -9.82 0.63 -1.28
CA ILE A 29 -8.67 0.71 -2.19
C ILE A 29 -7.63 1.58 -1.49
N THR A 30 -6.39 1.11 -1.51
CA THR A 30 -5.24 1.91 -1.12
C THR A 30 -4.24 1.89 -2.26
N ALA A 31 -3.94 3.06 -2.80
CA ALA A 31 -2.91 3.27 -3.81
C ALA A 31 -1.74 4.02 -3.18
N CYS A 32 -0.56 3.40 -3.21
CA CYS A 32 0.68 4.05 -2.78
C CYS A 32 1.53 4.35 -4.02
N TYR A 33 2.02 5.58 -4.10
CA TYR A 33 2.85 6.08 -5.20
C TYR A 33 4.31 6.06 -4.82
N TRP A 34 5.16 5.67 -5.77
CA TRP A 34 6.58 5.45 -5.54
C TRP A 34 7.40 5.99 -6.71
N SER A 35 8.64 6.41 -6.42
CA SER A 35 9.58 6.91 -7.42
C SER A 35 10.03 5.84 -8.41
N ASP A 36 10.12 4.59 -7.95
CA ASP A 36 10.69 3.49 -8.73
C ASP A 36 10.25 2.12 -8.19
N ALA A 37 10.47 1.09 -9.00
CA ALA A 37 10.10 -0.29 -8.68
C ALA A 37 10.98 -0.94 -7.60
N GLU A 38 12.19 -0.43 -7.36
CA GLU A 38 13.08 -0.95 -6.32
C GLU A 38 12.55 -0.57 -4.94
N SER A 39 12.13 0.68 -4.76
CA SER A 39 11.43 1.15 -3.56
C SER A 39 10.15 0.36 -3.27
N ILE A 40 9.36 0.05 -4.30
CA ILE A 40 8.16 -0.81 -4.17
C ILE A 40 8.55 -2.20 -3.66
N SER A 41 9.61 -2.78 -4.19
CA SER A 41 10.06 -4.12 -3.82
C SER A 41 10.53 -4.17 -2.36
N LYS A 42 11.33 -3.20 -1.93
CA LYS A 42 11.79 -3.06 -0.54
C LYS A 42 10.61 -2.87 0.43
N TRP A 43 9.64 -2.04 0.06
CA TRP A 43 8.42 -1.87 0.85
C TRP A 43 7.62 -3.16 0.95
N LYS A 44 7.42 -3.87 -0.17
CA LYS A 44 6.69 -5.14 -0.19
C LYS A 44 7.34 -6.18 0.71
N GLU A 45 8.68 -6.28 0.72
CA GLU A 45 9.40 -7.18 1.63
C GLU A 45 9.17 -6.79 3.09
N ASN A 46 9.24 -5.50 3.41
CA ASN A 46 8.98 -5.01 4.77
C ASN A 46 7.54 -5.28 5.22
N LEU A 47 6.55 -5.01 4.35
CA LEU A 47 5.14 -5.30 4.60
C LEU A 47 4.91 -6.80 4.76
N ALA A 48 5.43 -7.64 3.86
CA ALA A 48 5.28 -9.09 3.93
C ALA A 48 5.91 -9.66 5.22
N HIS A 49 7.07 -9.16 5.64
CA HIS A 49 7.68 -9.54 6.90
C HIS A 49 6.87 -9.10 8.12
N GLN A 50 6.29 -7.90 8.10
CA GLN A 50 5.48 -7.37 9.20
C GLN A 50 4.10 -8.02 9.28
N GLU A 51 3.46 -8.29 8.14
CA GLU A 51 2.17 -8.98 8.05
C GLU A 51 2.30 -10.45 8.45
N ALA A 52 3.35 -11.15 7.99
CA ALA A 52 3.66 -12.52 8.42
C ALA A 52 3.93 -12.62 9.93
N GLN A 53 4.47 -11.55 10.54
CA GLN A 53 4.67 -11.49 12.00
C GLN A 53 3.39 -11.13 12.76
N THR A 54 2.51 -10.30 12.19
CA THR A 54 1.36 -9.74 12.92
C THR A 54 0.11 -10.61 12.80
N LYS A 55 -0.09 -11.30 11.67
CA LYS A 55 -1.28 -12.11 11.44
C LYS A 55 -0.88 -13.37 10.68
N GLY A 56 -1.11 -14.52 11.33
CA GLY A 56 -1.22 -15.77 10.60
C GLY A 56 -2.14 -15.56 9.40
N ILE A 57 -1.62 -15.94 8.24
CA ILE A 57 -2.08 -15.72 6.86
C ILE A 57 -3.59 -16.01 6.58
N SER A 58 -4.37 -16.42 7.57
CA SER A 58 -5.69 -17.04 7.36
C SER A 58 -6.90 -16.11 7.48
N ASP A 59 -6.88 -15.06 8.30
CA ASP A 59 -8.15 -14.45 8.76
C ASP A 59 -8.53 -13.10 8.13
N TRP A 60 -7.65 -12.45 7.36
CA TRP A 60 -7.85 -11.02 7.04
C TRP A 60 -8.10 -10.65 5.60
N TYR A 61 -7.95 -11.58 4.66
CA TYR A 61 -8.34 -11.33 3.28
C TYR A 61 -8.98 -12.58 2.70
N GLU A 62 -10.30 -12.71 2.86
CA GLU A 62 -11.08 -13.65 2.04
C GLU A 62 -10.77 -13.43 0.55
N ASP A 63 -10.58 -12.17 0.12
CA ASP A 63 -10.08 -11.81 -1.21
C ASP A 63 -9.40 -10.43 -1.19
N TYR A 64 -8.15 -10.35 -1.67
CA TYR A 64 -7.50 -9.08 -1.98
C TYR A 64 -6.64 -9.18 -3.23
N PHE A 65 -6.43 -8.05 -3.91
CA PHE A 65 -5.55 -7.96 -5.07
C PHE A 65 -4.47 -6.91 -4.83
N LEU A 66 -3.22 -7.34 -4.96
CA LEU A 66 -2.08 -6.43 -5.07
C LEU A 66 -1.80 -6.17 -6.55
N ARG A 67 -1.72 -4.90 -6.95
CA ARG A 67 -1.34 -4.52 -8.32
C ARG A 67 -0.19 -3.52 -8.26
N VAL A 68 0.83 -3.76 -9.09
CA VAL A 68 1.92 -2.82 -9.33
C VAL A 68 1.73 -2.29 -10.74
N ALA A 69 1.62 -0.99 -10.88
CA ALA A 69 1.40 -0.32 -12.16
C ALA A 69 2.37 0.86 -12.29
N LYS A 70 2.76 1.17 -13.54
CA LYS A 70 3.53 2.36 -13.86
C LYS A 70 2.58 3.48 -14.24
N VAL A 71 2.66 4.60 -13.53
CA VAL A 71 1.95 5.83 -13.91
C VAL A 71 2.72 6.48 -15.04
N GLU A 72 2.14 6.47 -16.25
CA GLU A 72 2.75 7.11 -17.42
C GLU A 72 2.41 8.61 -17.49
N ARG A 73 1.26 9.00 -16.93
CA ARG A 73 0.76 10.37 -16.89
C ARG A 73 -0.10 10.55 -15.65
N ASP A 74 0.08 11.68 -14.98
CA ASP A 74 -0.76 12.12 -13.87
C ASP A 74 -1.13 13.59 -14.12
N TYR A 75 -2.42 13.90 -14.01
CA TYR A 75 -2.96 15.23 -14.27
C TYR A 75 -3.82 15.63 -13.07
N GLY A 76 -3.34 16.60 -12.30
CA GLY A 76 -4.05 17.17 -11.16
C GLY A 76 -4.14 18.69 -11.28
N THR A 77 -5.28 19.25 -10.90
CA THR A 77 -5.38 20.68 -10.55
C THR A 77 -5.40 20.70 -9.03
N VAL A 78 -4.39 21.32 -8.41
CA VAL A 78 -4.33 21.51 -6.95
C VAL A 78 -5.59 22.25 -6.47
#